data_AF-A0A5N5KFY4-F1
#
_entry.id   AF-A0A5N5KFY4-F1
#
_cell.length_a   1.000
_cell.length_b   1.000
_cell.length_c   1.000
_cell.angle_alpha   90.00
_cell.angle_beta   90.00
_cell.angle_gamma   90.00
#
_symmetry.space_group_name_H-M   'P 1'
#
loop_
_entity.id
_entity.type
_entity.pdbx_description
1 polymer ?
#
loop_
_entity_poly.entity_id
_entity_poly.type
_entity_poly.pdbx_seq_one_letter_code
_entity_poly.pdbx_strand_id
1 'polypeptide(L)'
;MQVRASLSDTGNQIIEIPQVWSTKPPYGQAIHKVTGRASDGLLIIDYIAKSAGLPFLEPFLKYQNATHLLGGGGVNFAAGGSTVLSAKFLAEKNISSDHVSSPLNVQLEWLDKYLQGFCHDAKVTMIFILLICFLL
;
A
#
# COMPACT_ATOMS: atom_id res chain seq x y z
N MET A 1 -10.99 -9.88 9.85
CA MET A 1 -11.35 -8.62 9.15
C MET A 1 -10.14 -8.15 8.37
N GLN A 2 -9.99 -8.59 7.10
CA GLN A 2 -8.81 -8.38 6.23
C GLN A 2 -9.11 -7.55 4.97
N VAL A 3 -10.37 -7.17 4.75
CA VAL A 3 -10.87 -6.72 3.42
C VAL A 3 -10.41 -5.30 3.04
N ARG A 4 -10.06 -4.45 4.02
CA ARG A 4 -9.90 -3.01 3.78
C ARG A 4 -8.60 -2.64 3.06
N ALA A 5 -7.48 -3.26 3.41
CA ALA A 5 -6.17 -2.88 2.86
C ALA A 5 -5.95 -3.37 1.42
N SER A 6 -6.51 -4.53 1.06
CA SER A 6 -6.44 -5.06 -0.31
C SER A 6 -7.14 -4.16 -1.34
N LEU A 7 -8.16 -3.38 -0.93
CA LEU A 7 -8.89 -2.47 -1.84
C LEU A 7 -8.08 -1.23 -2.24
N SER A 8 -7.05 -0.89 -1.48
CA SER A 8 -6.20 0.26 -1.73
C SER A 8 -4.75 -0.12 -2.04
N ASP A 9 -4.34 -1.38 -1.88
CA ASP A 9 -2.97 -1.82 -2.13
C ASP A 9 -2.60 -1.76 -3.62
N THR A 10 -1.61 -0.95 -3.95
CA THR A 10 -1.11 -0.77 -5.32
C THR A 10 0.08 -1.66 -5.66
N GLY A 11 0.48 -2.56 -4.76
CA GLY A 11 1.48 -3.61 -5.01
C GLY A 11 2.45 -3.92 -3.86
N ASN A 12 2.21 -3.48 -2.62
CA ASN A 12 3.05 -3.86 -1.49
C ASN A 12 2.94 -5.37 -1.23
N GLN A 13 1.74 -5.94 -1.30
CA GLN A 13 1.53 -7.37 -1.05
C GLN A 13 2.29 -8.28 -2.03
N ILE A 14 2.44 -7.89 -3.30
CA ILE A 14 3.21 -8.68 -4.27
C ILE A 14 4.72 -8.60 -4.02
N ILE A 15 5.20 -7.54 -3.36
CA ILE A 15 6.63 -7.42 -2.98
C ILE A 15 6.87 -8.28 -1.73
N GLU A 16 5.95 -8.27 -0.77
CA GLU A 16 6.03 -9.13 0.42
C GLU A 16 5.87 -10.62 0.08
N ILE A 17 4.95 -10.93 -0.83
CA ILE A 17 4.58 -12.28 -1.22
C ILE A 17 4.56 -12.38 -2.75
N PRO A 18 5.71 -12.67 -3.39
CA PRO A 18 5.83 -12.71 -4.86
C PRO A 18 4.88 -13.68 -5.59
N GLN A 19 4.32 -14.67 -4.88
CA GLN A 19 3.42 -15.68 -5.44
C GLN A 19 1.96 -15.52 -5.01
N VAL A 20 1.58 -14.34 -4.50
CA VAL A 20 0.19 -14.06 -4.12
C VAL A 20 -0.75 -14.12 -5.32
N TRP A 21 -2.02 -14.41 -5.07
CA TRP A 21 -3.07 -14.58 -6.08
C TRP A 21 -3.24 -13.37 -7.02
N SER A 22 -2.95 -12.14 -6.56
CA SER A 22 -3.06 -10.92 -7.40
C SER A 22 -2.02 -10.84 -8.52
N THR A 23 -1.07 -11.78 -8.58
CA THR A 23 -0.14 -11.94 -9.70
C THR A 23 -0.66 -12.86 -10.81
N LYS A 24 -1.81 -13.50 -10.60
CA LYS A 24 -2.41 -14.49 -11.52
C LYS A 24 -3.73 -13.97 -12.08
N PRO A 25 -4.22 -14.49 -13.22
CA PRO A 25 -5.58 -14.20 -13.67
C PRO A 25 -6.63 -14.55 -12.60
N PRO A 26 -7.73 -13.79 -12.49
CA PRO A 26 -8.19 -12.73 -13.41
C PRO A 26 -7.59 -11.33 -13.15
N TYR A 27 -6.73 -11.18 -12.14
CA TYR A 27 -6.21 -9.87 -11.70
C TYR A 27 -5.39 -9.17 -12.80
N GLY A 28 -5.76 -7.93 -13.09
CA GLY A 28 -5.20 -7.13 -14.19
C GLY A 28 -5.69 -7.46 -15.61
N GLN A 29 -6.66 -8.37 -15.78
CA GLN A 29 -7.15 -8.79 -17.10
C GLN A 29 -7.82 -7.64 -17.89
N ALA A 30 -8.62 -6.79 -17.25
CA ALA A 30 -9.33 -5.69 -17.91
C ALA A 30 -8.38 -4.62 -18.49
N ILE A 31 -7.16 -4.54 -17.97
CA ILE A 31 -6.10 -3.61 -18.40
C ILE A 31 -4.93 -4.32 -19.08
N HIS A 32 -5.05 -5.63 -19.32
CA HIS A 32 -4.03 -6.48 -19.96
C HIS A 32 -2.63 -6.34 -19.34
N LYS A 33 -2.55 -6.11 -18.02
CA LYS A 33 -1.30 -5.85 -17.31
C LYS A 33 -1.40 -6.32 -15.87
N VAL A 34 -0.45 -7.13 -15.42
CA VAL A 34 -0.28 -7.45 -14.00
C VAL A 34 0.20 -6.18 -13.28
N THR A 35 -0.62 -5.70 -12.35
CA THR A 35 -0.32 -4.48 -11.59
C THR A 35 -0.03 -4.74 -10.11
N GLY A 36 -0.24 -5.98 -9.65
CA GLY A 36 -0.21 -6.35 -8.24
C GLY A 36 -1.39 -5.87 -7.42
N ARG A 37 -2.38 -5.20 -8.05
CA ARG A 37 -3.63 -4.80 -7.43
C ARG A 37 -4.55 -6.00 -7.30
N ALA A 38 -5.27 -6.09 -6.19
CA ALA A 38 -6.30 -7.09 -5.94
C ALA A 38 -7.61 -6.81 -6.73
N SER A 39 -7.49 -6.48 -8.03
CA SER A 39 -8.59 -6.16 -8.94
C SER A 39 -8.24 -6.60 -10.37
N ASP A 40 -9.25 -6.90 -11.18
CA ASP A 40 -9.10 -7.18 -12.61
C ASP A 40 -8.71 -5.91 -13.40
N GLY A 41 -8.83 -4.74 -12.78
CA GLY A 41 -8.47 -3.44 -13.36
C GLY A 41 -7.77 -2.53 -12.36
N LEU A 42 -8.06 -1.23 -12.46
CA LEU A 42 -7.54 -0.22 -11.55
C LEU A 42 -8.36 -0.18 -10.24
N LEU A 43 -7.74 0.31 -9.17
CA LEU A 43 -8.37 0.54 -7.88
C LEU A 43 -9.00 1.94 -7.83
N ILE A 44 -9.91 2.17 -6.89
CA ILE A 44 -10.53 3.50 -6.68
C ILE A 44 -9.49 4.62 -6.53
N ILE A 45 -8.37 4.33 -5.86
CA ILE A 45 -7.26 5.27 -5.66
C ILE A 45 -6.55 5.65 -6.96
N ASP A 46 -6.50 4.75 -7.95
CA ASP A 46 -5.94 5.05 -9.26
C ASP A 46 -6.88 5.96 -10.07
N TYR A 47 -8.19 5.75 -9.96
CA TYR A 47 -9.17 6.64 -10.59
C TYR A 47 -9.14 8.03 -9.97
N ILE A 48 -8.95 8.13 -8.66
CA ILE A 48 -8.72 9.41 -7.98
C ILE A 48 -7.46 10.09 -8.52
N ALA A 49 -6.32 9.38 -8.57
CA ALA A 49 -5.08 9.91 -9.13
C ALA A 49 -5.26 10.38 -10.58
N LYS A 50 -5.91 9.56 -11.42
CA LYS A 50 -6.25 9.90 -12.81
C LYS A 50 -7.10 11.16 -12.91
N SER A 51 -8.14 11.29 -12.08
CA SER A 51 -9.03 12.44 -12.07
C SER A 51 -8.33 13.73 -11.64
N ALA A 52 -7.32 13.60 -10.76
CA ALA A 52 -6.49 14.71 -10.28
C ALA A 52 -5.33 15.05 -11.24
N GLY A 53 -5.16 14.31 -12.34
CA GLY A 53 -4.02 14.47 -13.26
C GLY A 53 -2.68 14.05 -12.63
N LEU A 54 -2.71 13.24 -11.57
CA LEU A 54 -1.53 12.74 -10.86
C LEU A 54 -1.09 11.38 -11.43
N PRO A 55 0.22 11.05 -11.33
CA PRO A 55 0.68 9.69 -11.61
C PRO A 55 0.04 8.69 -10.63
N PHE A 56 -0.08 7.43 -11.07
CA PHE A 56 -0.50 6.35 -10.18
C PHE A 56 0.48 6.15 -9.04
N LEU A 57 -0.06 5.76 -7.89
CA LEU A 57 0.75 5.53 -6.71
C LEU A 57 1.46 4.20 -6.79
N GLU A 58 2.76 4.27 -6.58
CA GLU A 58 3.62 3.12 -6.50
C GLU A 58 3.65 2.58 -5.06
N PRO A 59 3.86 1.26 -4.87
CA PRO A 59 3.95 0.68 -3.54
C PRO A 59 5.19 1.20 -2.80
N PHE A 60 5.03 1.59 -1.53
CA PHE A 60 6.11 2.08 -0.68
C PHE A 60 7.33 1.14 -0.66
N LEU A 61 7.10 -0.17 -0.59
CA LEU A 61 8.17 -1.16 -0.48
C LEU A 61 9.12 -1.17 -1.69
N LYS A 62 8.69 -0.66 -2.85
CA LYS A 62 9.56 -0.46 -4.02
C LYS A 62 10.71 0.52 -3.73
N TYR A 63 10.56 1.37 -2.73
CA TYR A 63 11.49 2.45 -2.39
C TYR A 63 12.05 2.34 -0.97
N GLN A 64 11.77 1.26 -0.22
CA GLN A 64 12.19 1.13 1.18
C GLN A 64 13.71 1.28 1.39
N ASN A 65 14.50 0.95 0.36
CA ASN A 65 15.96 1.01 0.33
C ASN A 65 16.51 2.17 -0.54
N ALA A 66 15.64 3.03 -1.08
CA ALA A 66 16.09 4.17 -1.89
C ALA A 66 16.66 5.27 -0.99
N THR A 67 17.80 5.84 -1.38
CA THR A 67 18.50 6.92 -0.66
C THR A 67 17.92 8.31 -0.94
N HIS A 68 17.14 8.47 -2.00
CA HIS A 68 16.40 9.69 -2.33
C HIS A 68 14.92 9.35 -2.54
N LEU A 69 14.04 10.07 -1.85
CA LEU A 69 12.60 9.91 -2.04
C LEU A 69 12.20 10.49 -3.40
N LEU A 70 11.63 9.60 -4.22
CA LEU A 70 10.69 9.81 -5.32
C LEU A 70 10.83 11.13 -6.08
N GLY A 71 11.25 11.06 -7.35
CA GLY A 71 11.23 12.19 -8.29
C GLY A 71 9.82 12.71 -8.57
N GLY A 72 9.18 13.34 -7.59
CA GLY A 72 7.88 14.02 -7.66
C GLY A 72 6.64 13.12 -7.53
N GLY A 73 6.76 11.80 -7.41
CA GLY A 73 5.62 10.87 -7.28
C GLY A 73 5.23 10.59 -5.83
N GLY A 74 3.94 10.31 -5.57
CA GLY A 74 3.46 9.80 -4.28
C GLY A 74 3.64 8.28 -4.14
N VAL A 75 3.69 7.79 -2.90
CA VAL A 75 3.70 6.35 -2.57
C VAL A 75 2.47 5.95 -1.78
N ASN A 76 2.14 4.67 -1.87
CA ASN A 76 1.06 4.05 -1.12
C ASN A 76 1.62 3.05 -0.09
N PHE A 77 1.13 3.13 1.14
CA PHE A 77 1.56 2.30 2.27
C PHE A 77 0.63 1.12 2.54
N ALA A 78 -0.53 1.04 1.87
CA ALA A 78 -1.46 -0.06 2.05
C ALA A 78 -0.85 -1.38 1.58
N ALA A 79 -0.91 -2.43 2.41
CA ALA A 79 -0.53 -3.79 2.07
C ALA A 79 -1.74 -4.74 2.15
N GLY A 80 -2.01 -5.46 1.07
CA GLY A 80 -3.12 -6.40 0.96
C GLY A 80 -3.02 -7.54 1.99
N GLY A 81 -4.17 -7.99 2.48
CA GLY A 81 -4.25 -9.04 3.51
C GLY A 81 -3.88 -8.56 4.91
N SER A 82 -3.68 -7.26 5.13
CA SER A 82 -3.22 -6.77 6.42
C SER A 82 -4.28 -6.80 7.50
N THR A 83 -3.81 -6.88 8.74
CA THR A 83 -4.63 -6.85 9.94
C THR A 83 -4.48 -5.51 10.65
N VAL A 84 -5.56 -5.06 11.29
CA VAL A 84 -5.51 -3.90 12.20
C VAL A 84 -4.65 -4.20 13.42
N LEU A 85 -4.72 -5.45 13.91
CA LEU A 85 -3.97 -5.93 15.06
C LEU A 85 -2.56 -6.33 14.64
N SER A 86 -1.59 -6.13 15.55
CA SER A 86 -0.20 -6.51 15.30
C SER A 86 -0.05 -8.04 15.25
N ALA A 87 0.97 -8.50 14.54
CA ALA A 87 1.31 -9.93 14.47
C ALA A 87 1.54 -10.52 15.88
N LYS A 88 2.18 -9.76 16.77
CA LYS A 88 2.40 -10.17 18.17
C LYS A 88 1.08 -10.42 18.91
N PHE A 89 0.11 -9.50 18.80
CA PHE A 89 -1.19 -9.65 19.45
C PHE A 89 -1.94 -10.89 18.93
N LEU A 90 -1.87 -11.17 17.63
CA LEU A 90 -2.50 -12.34 17.03
C LEU A 90 -1.83 -13.64 17.47
N ALA A 91 -0.49 -13.66 17.52
CA ALA A 91 0.29 -14.79 18.01
C ALA A 91 -0.03 -15.12 19.47
N GLU A 92 -0.16 -14.11 20.34
CA GLU A 92 -0.58 -14.27 21.74
C GLU A 92 -1.99 -14.89 21.89
N LYS A 93 -2.81 -14.81 20.85
CA LYS A 93 -4.15 -15.43 20.79
C LYS A 93 -4.17 -16.77 20.05
N ASN A 94 -3.01 -17.34 19.73
CA ASN A 94 -2.86 -18.57 18.94
C ASN A 94 -3.51 -18.45 17.54
N ILE A 95 -3.55 -17.25 16.98
CA ILE A 95 -4.02 -17.00 15.62
C ILE A 95 -2.77 -16.88 14.74
N SER A 96 -2.40 -17.98 14.07
CA SER A 96 -1.35 -17.95 13.05
C SER A 96 -1.86 -17.23 11.82
N SER A 97 -1.08 -16.28 11.32
CA SER A 97 -1.23 -15.75 9.97
C SER A 97 -0.09 -16.30 9.15
N ASP A 98 -0.32 -17.42 8.46
CA ASP A 98 0.69 -18.08 7.59
C ASP A 98 1.10 -17.19 6.41
N HIS A 99 0.40 -16.08 6.22
CA HIS A 99 0.75 -14.98 5.34
C HIS A 99 1.07 -13.77 6.20
N VAL A 100 2.36 -13.46 6.40
CA VAL A 100 2.77 -12.22 7.06
C VAL A 100 2.53 -11.08 6.07
N SER A 101 1.33 -10.52 6.12
CA SER A 101 1.02 -9.21 5.55
C SER A 101 1.40 -8.14 6.57
N SER A 102 2.03 -7.05 6.13
CA SER A 102 2.38 -5.94 7.03
C SER A 102 1.15 -5.36 7.72
N PRO A 103 1.01 -5.56 9.06
CA PRO A 103 -0.14 -5.03 9.80
C PRO A 103 -0.16 -3.51 9.82
N LEU A 104 -1.28 -2.93 10.26
CA LEU A 104 -1.47 -1.48 10.25
C LEU A 104 -0.35 -0.71 10.98
N ASN A 105 0.16 -1.24 12.09
CA ASN A 105 1.27 -0.58 12.80
C ASN A 105 2.53 -0.47 11.94
N VAL A 106 2.84 -1.50 11.14
CA VAL A 106 4.00 -1.50 10.23
C VAL A 106 3.78 -0.52 9.09
N GLN A 107 2.56 -0.41 8.57
CA GLN A 107 2.22 0.59 7.55
C GLN A 107 2.35 2.03 8.08
N LEU A 108 2.03 2.26 9.36
CA LEU A 108 2.26 3.54 10.03
C LEU A 108 3.75 3.83 10.26
N GLU A 109 4.55 2.81 10.61
CA GLU A 109 6.01 2.93 10.70
C GLU A 109 6.64 3.29 9.35
N TRP A 110 6.13 2.73 8.24
CA TRP A 110 6.55 3.13 6.89
C TRP A 110 6.23 4.59 6.57
N LEU A 111 5.03 5.04 6.94
CA LEU A 111 4.64 6.44 6.79
C LEU A 111 5.56 7.35 7.61
N ASP A 112 5.80 7.02 8.88
CA ASP A 112 6.68 7.82 9.74
C ASP A 112 8.11 7.90 9.17
N LYS A 113 8.68 6.76 8.76
CA LYS A 113 9.98 6.71 8.07
C LYS A 113 9.99 7.58 6.82
N TYR A 114 8.92 7.53 6.02
CA TYR A 114 8.79 8.34 4.81
C TYR A 114 8.75 9.84 5.15
N LEU A 115 7.97 10.25 6.17
CA LEU A 115 7.86 11.64 6.60
C LEU A 115 9.17 12.18 7.19
N GLN A 116 9.92 11.36 7.94
CA GLN A 116 11.24 11.74 8.47
C GLN A 116 12.23 12.13 7.38
N GLY A 117 12.14 11.53 6.18
CA GLY A 117 12.96 11.89 5.04
C GLY A 117 12.69 13.28 4.45
N PHE A 118 11.58 13.92 4.81
CA PHE A 118 11.21 15.28 4.40
C PHE A 118 11.35 16.33 5.51
N CYS A 119 11.81 15.96 6.71
CA CYS A 119 11.91 16.87 7.86
C CYS A 119 12.87 18.06 7.70
N HIS A 120 13.48 18.26 6.53
CA HIS A 120 14.24 19.45 6.18
C HIS A 120 13.52 20.43 5.24
N ASP A 121 12.37 20.07 4.65
CA ASP A 121 11.62 20.95 3.74
C ASP A 121 10.12 20.96 4.09
N ALA A 122 9.70 21.98 4.82
CA ALA A 122 8.36 22.19 5.35
C ALA A 122 7.25 22.40 4.29
N LYS A 123 7.51 22.08 3.01
CA LYS A 123 6.61 22.32 1.87
C LYS A 123 6.01 21.07 1.24
N VAL A 124 6.39 19.86 1.64
CA VAL A 124 5.73 18.63 1.15
C VAL A 124 4.53 18.33 2.04
N THR A 125 3.56 19.26 2.01
CA THR A 125 2.34 19.24 2.79
C THR A 125 1.26 18.45 2.05
N MET A 126 0.73 17.43 2.74
CA MET A 126 -0.66 16.94 2.69
C MET A 126 -1.32 16.72 1.33
N ILE A 127 -1.08 15.55 0.72
CA ILE A 127 -2.10 14.94 -0.15
C ILE A 127 -2.49 13.52 0.32
N PHE A 128 -1.64 12.83 1.09
CA PHE A 128 -1.89 11.42 1.45
C PHE A 128 -2.60 11.16 2.78
N ILE A 129 -2.54 12.09 3.74
CA ILE A 129 -3.13 11.88 5.08
C ILE A 129 -4.67 11.92 5.02
N LEU A 130 -5.27 12.65 4.08
CA LEU A 130 -6.72 12.82 4.05
C LEU A 130 -7.51 11.61 3.52
N LEU A 131 -6.90 10.73 2.70
CA LEU A 131 -7.61 9.58 2.14
C LEU A 131 -7.76 8.42 3.13
N ILE A 132 -6.92 8.35 4.16
CA ILE A 132 -7.04 7.36 5.23
C ILE A 132 -8.06 7.81 6.29
N CYS A 133 -8.26 9.13 6.48
CA CYS A 133 -9.16 9.65 7.53
C CYS A 133 -10.60 9.96 7.08
N PHE A 134 -10.91 10.14 5.78
CA PHE A 134 -12.24 10.62 5.37
C PHE A 134 -13.08 9.68 4.49
N LEU A 135 -12.60 8.49 4.08
CA LEU A 135 -13.40 7.62 3.20
C LEU A 135 -13.52 6.14 3.59
N LEU A 136 -13.00 5.67 4.73
CA LEU A 136 -13.09 4.24 5.09
C LEU A 136 -13.17 3.94 6.59
#